data_AF-A0AAD0RS48-F1
#
_entry.id   AF-A0AAD0RS48-F1
#
_cell.length_a   1.000
_cell.length_b   1.000
_cell.length_c   1.000
_cell.angle_alpha   90.00
_cell.angle_beta   90.00
_cell.angle_gamma   90.00
#
_symmetry.space_group_name_H-M   'P 1'
#
loop_
_entity.id
_entity.type
_entity.pdbx_description
1 polymer ?
#
loop_
_entity_poly.entity_id
_entity_poly.type
_entity_poly.pdbx_seq_one_letter_code
_entity_poly.pdbx_strand_id
1 'polypeptide(L)'
;MNEVRIALELDTSAIDAAMASLEQLLQLFPERVQLFWQSLQSSVELVRFNSDRGAAANAGKVRILAQPSDRLAEFLATAWAIEG
;
A
#
# COMPACT_ATOMS: atom_id res chain seq x y z
N MET A 1 -19.97 31.64 13.54
CA MET A 1 -19.87 30.53 12.58
C MET A 1 -18.97 29.49 13.24
N ASN A 2 -19.48 28.30 13.58
CA ASN A 2 -18.65 27.27 14.20
C ASN A 2 -17.85 26.53 13.11
N GLU A 3 -16.54 26.46 13.28
CA GLU A 3 -15.63 25.69 12.41
C GLU A 3 -15.61 24.24 12.88
N VAL A 4 -15.85 23.29 11.97
CA VAL A 4 -15.69 21.86 12.25
C VAL A 4 -14.29 21.46 11.81
N ARG A 5 -13.45 21.06 12.75
CA ARG A 5 -12.10 20.52 12.48
C ARG A 5 -12.15 19.00 12.49
N ILE A 6 -11.79 18.39 11.37
CA ILE A 6 -11.66 16.94 11.23
C ILE A 6 -10.18 16.62 11.13
N ALA A 7 -9.66 15.78 12.02
CA ALA A 7 -8.29 15.29 11.90
C ALA A 7 -8.24 14.08 10.96
N LEU A 8 -7.32 14.11 9.98
CA LEU A 8 -7.03 12.99 9.10
C LEU A 8 -5.77 12.29 9.60
N GLU A 9 -5.88 11.01 9.91
CA GLU A 9 -4.74 10.17 10.29
C GLU A 9 -4.49 9.17 9.17
N LEU A 10 -3.30 9.20 8.57
CA LEU A 10 -2.88 8.26 7.54
C LEU A 10 -2.05 7.14 8.17
N ASP A 11 -2.46 5.89 7.95
CA ASP A 11 -1.69 4.70 8.31
C ASP A 11 -1.01 4.13 7.06
N THR A 12 0.33 4.12 7.06
CA THR A 12 1.16 3.62 5.95
C THR A 12 1.82 2.27 6.24
N SER A 13 1.60 1.69 7.42
CA SER A 13 2.35 0.53 7.90
C SER A 13 2.34 -0.65 6.92
N ALA A 14 1.22 -0.91 6.26
CA ALA A 14 1.08 -1.97 5.26
C ALA A 14 1.87 -1.69 3.98
N ILE A 15 1.96 -0.43 3.56
CA ILE A 15 2.79 -0.01 2.43
C ILE A 15 4.27 -0.13 2.78
N ASP A 16 4.67 0.32 3.96
CA ASP A 16 6.07 0.26 4.41
C ASP A 16 6.58 -1.20 4.39
N ALA A 17 5.75 -2.15 4.86
CA ALA A 17 6.05 -3.59 4.80
C ALA A 17 6.13 -4.14 3.35
N ALA A 18 5.22 -3.71 2.46
CA ALA A 18 5.22 -4.12 1.06
C ALA A 18 6.45 -3.59 0.31
N MET A 19 6.85 -2.34 0.57
CA MET A 19 8.05 -1.75 -0.01
C MET A 19 9.33 -2.44 0.47
N ALA A 20 9.44 -2.77 1.76
CA ALA A 20 10.56 -3.56 2.27
C ALA A 20 10.66 -4.94 1.59
N SER A 21 9.51 -5.58 1.33
CA SER A 21 9.47 -6.86 0.59
C SER A 21 9.91 -6.68 -0.87
N LEU A 22 9.49 -5.59 -1.51
CA LEU A 22 9.89 -5.27 -2.89
C LEU A 22 11.39 -4.97 -2.98
N GLU A 23 11.97 -4.27 -2.02
CA GLU A 23 13.42 -4.01 -1.94
C GLU A 23 14.22 -5.32 -1.84
N GLN A 24 13.76 -6.27 -1.03
CA GLN A 24 14.38 -7.59 -0.94
C GLN A 24 14.31 -8.34 -2.28
N LEU A 25 13.13 -8.36 -2.91
CA LEU A 25 12.97 -8.97 -4.23
C LEU A 25 13.80 -8.28 -5.31
N LEU A 26 14.02 -6.97 -5.21
CA LEU A 26 14.86 -6.23 -6.16
C LEU A 26 16.32 -6.67 -6.04
N GLN A 27 16.80 -6.95 -4.84
CA GLN A 27 18.16 -7.46 -4.60
C GLN A 27 18.33 -8.90 -5.11
N LEU A 28 17.31 -9.74 -4.95
CA LEU A 28 17.37 -11.16 -5.32
C LEU A 28 17.06 -11.40 -6.81
N PHE A 29 16.05 -10.70 -7.34
CA PHE A 29 15.47 -10.93 -8.67
C PHE A 29 15.20 -9.60 -9.41
N PRO A 30 16.25 -8.82 -9.73
CA PRO A 30 16.09 -7.48 -10.29
C PRO A 30 15.29 -7.45 -11.59
N GLU A 31 15.47 -8.45 -12.46
CA GLU A 31 14.75 -8.54 -13.75
C GLU A 31 13.24 -8.70 -13.57
N ARG A 32 12.79 -9.49 -12.59
CA ARG A 32 11.37 -9.70 -12.33
C ARG A 32 10.71 -8.44 -11.77
N VAL A 33 11.39 -7.76 -10.85
CA VAL A 33 10.92 -6.48 -10.30
C VAL A 33 10.88 -5.41 -11.40
N GLN A 34 11.86 -5.40 -12.30
CA GLN A 34 11.86 -4.49 -13.45
C GLN A 34 10.69 -4.76 -14.42
N LEU A 35 10.41 -6.03 -14.73
CA LEU A 35 9.27 -6.41 -15.57
C LEU A 35 7.93 -6.03 -14.92
N PHE A 36 7.81 -6.26 -13.60
CA PHE A 36 6.64 -5.80 -12.84
C PHE A 36 6.48 -4.28 -12.95
N TRP A 37 7.56 -3.52 -12.73
CA TRP A 37 7.55 -2.06 -12.83
C TRP A 37 7.14 -1.57 -14.22
N GLN A 38 7.67 -2.20 -15.28
CA GLN A 38 7.31 -1.90 -16.67
C GLN A 38 5.85 -2.25 -17.00
N SER A 39 5.24 -3.16 -16.25
CA SER A 39 3.83 -3.54 -16.44
C SER A 39 2.83 -2.54 -15.84
N LEU A 40 3.30 -1.62 -14.99
CA LEU A 40 2.49 -0.57 -14.37
C LEU A 40 2.33 0.59 -15.36
N GLN A 41 1.11 1.12 -15.51
CA GLN A 41 0.90 2.34 -16.29
C GLN A 41 1.27 3.59 -15.48
N SER A 42 1.22 3.51 -14.15
CA SER A 42 1.65 4.56 -13.24
C SER A 42 1.98 4.04 -11.84
N SER A 43 2.82 4.75 -11.09
CA SER A 43 3.20 4.41 -9.72
C SER A 43 2.02 4.47 -8.73
N VAL A 44 0.94 5.19 -9.05
CA VAL A 44 -0.30 5.19 -8.25
C VAL A 44 -1.01 3.84 -8.23
N GLU A 45 -0.70 2.93 -9.16
CA GLU A 45 -1.24 1.56 -9.14
C GLU A 45 -0.69 0.71 -7.99
N LEU A 46 0.28 1.20 -7.21
CA LEU A 46 0.90 0.45 -6.11
C LEU A 46 0.16 0.59 -4.79
N VAL A 47 -0.68 1.61 -4.65
CA VAL A 47 -1.32 1.96 -3.38
C VAL A 47 -2.82 2.09 -3.58
N ARG A 48 -3.58 1.47 -2.68
CA ARG A 48 -5.01 1.71 -2.52
C ARG A 48 -5.27 2.39 -1.17
N PHE A 49 -6.20 3.33 -1.16
CA PHE A 49 -6.62 4.01 0.07
C PHE A 49 -7.99 3.51 0.49
N ASN A 50 -8.08 2.99 1.71
CA ASN A 50 -9.32 2.59 2.33
C ASN A 50 -9.60 3.51 3.50
N SER A 51 -10.81 4.06 3.59
CA SER A 51 -11.25 4.72 4.83
C SER A 51 -11.70 3.64 5.81
N ASP A 52 -11.12 3.65 7.00
CA ASP A 52 -11.68 2.84 8.08
C ASP A 52 -12.99 3.51 8.53
N ARG A 53 -14.12 2.85 8.28
CA ARG A 53 -15.45 3.30 8.75
C ARG A 53 -15.70 2.96 10.22
N GLY A 54 -14.67 2.52 10.96
CA GLY A 54 -14.74 2.25 12.40
C GLY A 54 -15.00 3.48 13.27
N ALA A 55 -14.93 3.29 14.60
CA ALA A 55 -15.36 4.21 15.67
C ALA A 55 -14.82 5.66 15.59
N ALA A 56 -13.83 5.94 14.73
CA ALA A 56 -13.28 7.26 14.47
C ALA A 56 -14.32 8.26 13.91
N ALA A 57 -15.32 7.79 13.15
CA ALA A 57 -16.36 8.65 12.57
C ALA A 57 -17.14 9.47 13.62
N ASN A 58 -17.17 9.02 14.87
CA ASN A 58 -17.90 9.67 15.97
C ASN A 58 -17.04 10.65 16.79
N ALA A 59 -15.73 10.72 16.55
CA ALA A 59 -14.77 11.50 17.36
C ALA A 59 -14.11 12.67 16.59
N GLY A 60 -14.62 13.04 15.41
CA GLY A 60 -14.01 14.09 14.58
C GLY A 60 -12.66 13.68 13.97
N LYS A 61 -12.39 12.37 13.87
CA LYS A 61 -11.18 11.81 13.26
C LYS A 61 -11.56 10.87 12.12
N VAL A 62 -10.83 10.92 11.02
CA VAL A 62 -10.96 9.95 9.93
C VAL A 62 -9.60 9.28 9.75
N ARG A 63 -9.58 7.95 9.86
CA ARG A 63 -8.37 7.17 9.58
C ARG A 63 -8.42 6.70 8.13
N ILE A 64 -7.35 7.02 7.40
CA ILE A 64 -7.12 6.56 6.04
C ILE A 64 -6.05 5.48 6.13
N LEU A 65 -6.35 4.30 5.60
CA LEU A 65 -5.43 3.18 5.52
C LEU A 65 -4.84 3.15 4.11
N ALA A 66 -3.55 3.44 3.97
CA ALA A 66 -2.81 3.16 2.75
C ALA A 66 -2.39 1.69 2.75
N GLN A 67 -2.81 0.96 1.73
CA GLN A 67 -2.53 -0.47 1.58
C GLN A 67 -1.89 -0.72 0.22
N PRO A 68 -1.06 -1.78 0.09
CA PRO A 68 -0.61 -2.20 -1.23
C PRO A 68 -1.84 -2.49 -2.09
N SER A 69 -1.76 -2.13 -3.36
CA SER A 69 -2.78 -2.53 -4.33
C SER A 69 -2.85 -4.04 -4.44
N ASP A 70 -3.99 -4.53 -4.92
CA ASP A 70 -4.17 -5.98 -5.15
C ASP A 70 -3.09 -6.51 -6.10
N ARG A 71 -2.73 -5.71 -7.12
CA ARG A 71 -1.68 -6.05 -8.07
C ARG A 71 -0.28 -6.13 -7.44
N LEU A 72 0.07 -5.21 -6.55
CA LEU A 72 1.34 -5.28 -5.81
C LEU A 72 1.33 -6.48 -4.84
N ALA A 73 0.22 -6.70 -4.14
CA ALA A 73 0.09 -7.82 -3.21
C ALA A 73 0.21 -9.18 -3.94
N GLU A 74 -0.44 -9.35 -5.09
CA GLU A 74 -0.35 -10.55 -5.93
C GLU A 74 1.06 -10.78 -6.46
N PHE A 75 1.73 -9.71 -6.91
CA PHE A 75 3.12 -9.79 -7.36
C PHE A 75 4.04 -10.27 -6.23
N LEU A 76 3.96 -9.65 -5.05
CA LEU A 76 4.78 -10.03 -3.90
C LEU A 76 4.51 -11.49 -3.47
N ALA A 77 3.25 -11.90 -3.40
CA ALA A 77 2.88 -13.26 -3.03
C ALA A 77 3.43 -14.30 -4.03
N THR A 78 3.29 -14.02 -5.32
CA THR A 78 3.75 -14.93 -6.39
C THR A 78 5.27 -14.99 -6.46
N ALA A 79 5.94 -13.84 -6.32
CA ALA A 79 7.39 -13.76 -6.38
C ALA A 79 8.06 -14.56 -5.25
N TRP A 80 7.45 -14.59 -4.06
CA TRP A 80 7.94 -15.42 -2.94
C TRP A 80 7.55 -16.90 -3.07
N ALA A 81 6.37 -17.22 -3.61
CA ALA A 81 5.90 -18.60 -3.71
C ALA A 81 6.66 -19.45 -4.74
N ILE A 82 7.26 -18.84 -5.75
CA ILE A 82 8.04 -19.56 -6.78
C ILE A 82 9.44 -19.95 -6.26
N GLU A 83 9.88 -19.37 -5.14
CA GLU A 83 11.27 -19.45 -4.66
C GLU A 83 11.40 -20.14 -3.28
N GLY A 84 10.31 -20.75 -2.78
CA GLY A 84 10.28 -21.57 -1.55
C GLY A 84 9.92 -23.02 -1.85
#